data_AF-A0A644YNN2-F1
#
_entry.id   AF-A0A644YNN2-F1
#
_cell.length_a   1.000
_cell.length_b   1.000
_cell.length_c   1.000
_cell.angle_alpha   90.00
_cell.angle_beta   90.00
_cell.angle_gamma   90.00
#
_symmetry.space_group_name_H-M   'P 1'
#
loop_
_entity.id
_entity.type
_entity.pdbx_description
1 polymer ?
#
loop_
_entity_poly.entity_id
_entity_poly.type
_entity_poly.pdbx_seq_one_letter_code
_entity_poly.pdbx_strand_id
1 'polypeptide(L)'
;MGSLESFLHEHIDEEYSPTEIALMMKHYYKDLLAFLAELPLYYEWEQYVFVHAGVDLSKKDWHDSTEEDFLWIREPFHKKKNRTGKTIVFGHTPTFFLHGDNDRSDLWISDDKIGIDGGAVYGGSLHGVVFDKNGLKADHIIRKQ
;
A
#
# COMPACT_ATOMS: atom_id res chain seq x y z
N MET A 1 -11.67 -3.46 -15.09
CA MET A 1 -12.36 -2.39 -14.35
C MET A 1 -11.32 -1.64 -13.55
N GLY A 2 -10.94 -0.45 -14.00
CA GLY A 2 -10.00 0.43 -13.32
C GLY A 2 -10.59 0.98 -12.01
N SER A 3 -9.73 1.49 -11.12
CA SER A 3 -10.15 2.06 -9.82
C SER A 3 -11.01 3.33 -9.97
N LEU A 4 -10.84 4.09 -11.05
CA LEU A 4 -11.62 5.28 -11.33
C LEU A 4 -13.00 4.95 -11.92
N GLU A 5 -13.09 3.90 -12.75
CA GLU A 5 -14.35 3.46 -13.33
C GLU A 5 -15.35 3.01 -12.26
N SER A 6 -14.88 2.27 -11.25
CA SER A 6 -15.74 1.84 -10.14
C SER A 6 -16.14 2.95 -9.19
N PHE A 7 -15.37 4.06 -9.17
CA PHE A 7 -15.58 5.16 -8.23
C PHE A 7 -16.39 6.32 -8.83
N LEU A 8 -16.22 6.60 -10.13
CA LEU A 8 -16.82 7.77 -10.78
C LEU A 8 -17.96 7.39 -11.74
N HIS A 9 -17.67 6.57 -12.75
CA HIS A 9 -18.60 6.16 -13.81
C HIS A 9 -17.95 5.04 -14.66
N GLU A 10 -18.72 4.06 -15.14
CA GLU A 10 -18.22 3.05 -16.09
C GLU A 10 -17.74 3.71 -17.40
N HIS A 11 -16.65 3.21 -18.00
CA HIS A 11 -16.10 3.75 -19.25
C HIS A 11 -15.67 5.23 -19.22
N ILE A 12 -15.43 5.81 -18.03
CA ILE A 12 -15.04 7.21 -17.91
C ILE A 12 -13.77 7.55 -18.71
N ASP A 13 -12.84 6.59 -18.83
CA ASP A 13 -11.58 6.75 -19.56
C ASP A 13 -11.76 6.68 -21.09
N GLU A 14 -12.91 6.19 -21.56
CA GLU A 14 -13.28 6.15 -22.98
C GLU A 14 -14.07 7.41 -23.39
N GLU A 15 -14.82 7.98 -22.45
CA GLU A 15 -15.72 9.12 -22.69
C GLU A 15 -15.08 10.48 -22.41
N TYR A 16 -14.13 10.55 -21.48
CA TYR A 16 -13.55 11.80 -21.00
C TYR A 16 -12.02 11.78 -21.06
N SER A 17 -11.44 12.91 -21.44
CA SER A 17 -9.99 13.10 -21.35
C SER A 17 -9.54 13.15 -19.87
N PRO A 18 -8.27 12.81 -19.57
CA PRO A 18 -7.73 12.92 -18.21
C PRO A 18 -7.91 14.30 -17.57
N THR A 19 -7.89 15.36 -18.38
CA THR A 19 -8.15 16.73 -17.93
C THR A 19 -9.60 16.92 -17.50
N GLU A 20 -10.55 16.40 -18.26
CA GLU A 20 -11.98 16.46 -17.92
C GLU A 20 -12.27 15.66 -16.65
N ILE A 21 -11.70 14.46 -16.52
CA ILE A 21 -11.80 13.64 -15.30
C ILE A 21 -11.25 14.41 -14.09
N ALA A 22 -10.05 14.99 -14.22
CA ALA A 22 -9.45 15.78 -13.15
C ALA A 22 -10.29 17.01 -12.76
N LEU A 23 -10.91 17.68 -13.73
CA LEU A 23 -11.83 18.79 -13.48
C LEU A 23 -13.11 18.33 -12.78
N MET A 24 -13.68 17.20 -13.20
CA MET A 24 -14.84 16.59 -12.54
C MET A 24 -14.51 16.21 -11.09
N MET A 25 -13.37 15.57 -10.83
CA MET A 25 -12.92 15.25 -9.48
C MET A 25 -12.78 16.51 -8.62
N LYS A 26 -12.13 17.54 -9.16
CA LYS A 26 -11.98 18.84 -8.47
C LYS A 26 -13.30 19.57 -8.28
N HIS A 27 -14.33 19.31 -9.07
CA HIS A 27 -15.63 19.96 -8.93
C HIS A 27 -16.51 19.23 -7.91
N TYR A 28 -16.68 17.92 -8.08
CA TYR A 28 -17.64 17.10 -7.34
C TYR A 28 -17.08 16.47 -6.06
N TYR A 29 -15.76 16.28 -5.97
CA TYR A 29 -15.13 15.53 -4.87
C TYR A 29 -14.08 16.35 -4.11
N LYS A 30 -14.32 17.67 -3.97
CA LYS A 30 -13.38 18.59 -3.30
C LYS A 30 -12.99 18.14 -1.90
N ASP A 31 -13.97 17.74 -1.09
CA ASP A 31 -13.74 17.35 0.30
C ASP A 31 -12.95 16.04 0.39
N LEU A 32 -13.22 15.10 -0.52
CA LEU A 32 -12.44 13.87 -0.62
C LEU A 32 -10.99 14.15 -1.05
N LEU A 33 -10.78 15.03 -2.03
CA LEU A 33 -9.43 15.42 -2.45
C LEU A 33 -8.66 16.12 -1.33
N ALA A 34 -9.32 17.01 -0.57
CA ALA A 34 -8.72 17.65 0.60
C ALA A 34 -8.34 16.62 1.66
N PHE A 35 -9.25 15.69 1.98
CA PHE A 35 -8.98 14.59 2.92
C PHE A 35 -7.79 13.73 2.47
N LEU A 36 -7.74 13.31 1.21
CA LEU A 36 -6.65 12.48 0.69
C LEU A 36 -5.30 13.22 0.73
N ALA A 37 -5.29 14.53 0.46
CA ALA A 37 -4.08 15.35 0.51
C ALA A 37 -3.54 15.56 1.94
N GLU A 38 -4.38 15.36 2.96
CA GLU A 38 -3.99 15.46 4.38
C GLU A 38 -3.52 14.12 4.97
N LEU A 39 -3.71 13.00 4.27
CA LEU A 39 -3.30 11.69 4.77
C LEU A 39 -1.78 11.62 4.94
N PRO A 40 -1.28 11.13 6.07
CA PRO A 40 0.15 10.98 6.28
C PRO A 40 0.70 9.86 5.38
N LEU A 41 1.93 10.03 4.89
CA LEU A 41 2.60 9.04 4.02
C LEU A 41 2.97 7.74 4.76
N TYR A 42 3.11 7.83 6.08
CA TYR A 42 3.33 6.70 6.97
C TYR A 42 2.70 7.00 8.34
N TYR A 43 2.50 5.96 9.13
CA TYR A 43 2.04 6.07 10.51
C TYR A 43 2.95 5.24 11.43
N GLU A 44 3.47 5.85 12.48
CA GLU A 44 4.26 5.16 13.50
C GLU A 44 3.41 4.85 14.74
N TRP A 45 3.51 3.61 15.21
CA TRP A 45 2.87 3.20 16.45
C TRP A 45 3.66 2.05 17.08
N GLU A 46 4.12 2.26 18.32
CA GLU A 46 4.98 1.31 19.04
C GLU A 46 6.23 0.93 18.21
N GLN A 47 6.48 -0.36 18.00
CA GLN A 47 7.55 -0.87 17.13
C GLN A 47 7.20 -0.89 15.64
N TYR A 48 6.02 -0.42 15.23
CA TYR A 48 5.53 -0.53 13.86
C TYR A 48 5.65 0.77 13.07
N VAL A 49 5.95 0.63 11.79
CA VAL A 49 5.78 1.65 10.76
C VAL A 49 4.78 1.10 9.74
N PHE A 50 3.66 1.78 9.54
CA PHE A 50 2.70 1.48 8.49
C PHE A 50 2.94 2.44 7.33
N VAL A 51 3.22 1.93 6.14
CA VAL A 51 3.58 2.73 4.96
C VAL A 51 3.01 2.11 3.70
N HIS A 52 2.70 2.90 2.67
CA HIS A 52 2.07 2.35 1.46
C HIS A 52 2.97 1.35 0.72
N ALA A 53 4.18 1.75 0.34
CA ALA A 53 5.12 0.90 -0.42
C ALA A 53 6.34 0.46 0.39
N GLY A 54 6.96 1.36 1.15
CA GLY A 54 8.16 1.05 1.92
C GLY A 54 8.94 2.30 2.30
N VAL A 55 10.19 2.12 2.69
CA VAL A 55 11.11 3.22 3.06
C VAL A 55 12.48 3.00 2.42
N ASP A 56 13.24 4.06 2.21
CA ASP A 56 14.62 3.96 1.72
C ASP A 56 15.57 3.53 2.84
N LEU A 57 15.85 2.23 2.89
CA LEU A 57 16.80 1.62 3.82
C LEU A 57 18.28 1.97 3.52
N SER A 58 18.56 2.82 2.53
CA SER A 58 19.88 3.45 2.33
C SER A 58 20.13 4.66 3.21
N LYS A 59 19.07 5.30 3.68
CA LYS A 59 19.18 6.45 4.56
C LYS A 59 19.65 6.03 5.95
N LYS A 60 20.34 6.95 6.63
CA LYS A 60 20.72 6.76 8.04
C LYS A 60 19.47 6.77 8.93
N ASP A 61 18.55 7.67 8.63
CA ASP A 61 17.23 7.72 9.22
C ASP A 61 16.20 7.51 8.10
N TRP A 62 15.32 6.53 8.25
CA TRP A 62 14.33 6.21 7.22
C TRP A 62 13.27 7.31 7.09
N HIS A 63 13.11 8.19 8.08
CA HIS A 63 12.26 9.38 7.98
C HIS A 63 12.70 10.33 6.85
N ASP A 64 13.95 10.23 6.41
CA ASP A 64 14.50 11.00 5.27
C ASP A 64 14.16 10.37 3.90
N SER A 65 13.28 9.36 3.87
CA SER A 65 12.72 8.82 2.63
C SER A 65 11.91 9.89 1.91
N THR A 66 11.95 9.88 0.59
CA THR A 66 11.15 10.81 -0.21
C THR A 66 9.68 10.38 -0.25
N GLU A 67 8.79 11.29 -0.63
CA GLU A 67 7.38 10.94 -0.91
C GLU A 67 7.27 9.83 -1.96
N GLU A 68 8.11 9.89 -2.99
CA GLU A 68 8.20 8.84 -4.01
C GLU A 68 8.60 7.48 -3.40
N ASP A 69 9.52 7.46 -2.43
CA ASP A 69 9.89 6.22 -1.76
C ASP A 69 8.72 5.64 -0.96
N PHE A 70 8.03 6.47 -0.17
CA PHE A 70 6.89 6.03 0.63
C PHE A 70 5.76 5.44 -0.22
N LEU A 71 5.56 5.97 -1.44
CA LEU A 71 4.46 5.59 -2.32
C LEU A 71 4.83 4.53 -3.38
N TRP A 72 6.09 4.41 -3.78
CA TRP A 72 6.43 3.64 -4.99
C TRP A 72 7.69 2.77 -4.88
N ILE A 73 8.43 2.79 -3.75
CA ILE A 73 9.63 1.96 -3.62
C ILE A 73 9.30 0.46 -3.71
N ARG A 74 10.17 -0.31 -4.38
CA ARG A 74 10.02 -1.77 -4.54
C ARG A 74 11.29 -2.52 -4.18
N GLU A 75 12.01 -3.06 -5.17
CA GLU A 75 13.17 -3.92 -4.96
C GLU A 75 14.22 -3.36 -3.98
N PRO A 76 14.59 -2.07 -4.00
CA PRO A 76 15.55 -1.53 -3.04
C PRO A 76 15.11 -1.67 -1.58
N PHE A 77 13.80 -1.57 -1.31
CA PHE A 77 13.23 -1.80 0.01
C PHE A 77 13.14 -3.30 0.33
N HIS A 78 12.59 -4.11 -0.59
CA HIS A 78 12.36 -5.55 -0.33
C HIS A 78 13.66 -6.32 -0.07
N LYS A 79 14.72 -6.03 -0.84
CA LYS A 79 15.99 -6.79 -0.80
C LYS A 79 16.97 -6.30 0.25
N LYS A 80 16.84 -5.06 0.71
CA LYS A 80 17.80 -4.46 1.63
C LYS A 80 17.47 -4.83 3.07
N LYS A 81 18.52 -5.04 3.87
CA LYS A 81 18.37 -5.38 5.28
C LYS A 81 17.73 -4.23 6.04
N ASN A 82 16.64 -4.53 6.75
CA ASN A 82 15.99 -3.61 7.65
C ASN A 82 16.89 -3.42 8.89
N ARG A 83 17.30 -2.17 9.11
CA ARG A 83 18.12 -1.76 10.26
C ARG A 83 17.46 -0.64 11.06
N THR A 84 16.18 -0.38 10.81
CA THR A 84 15.43 0.70 11.45
C THR A 84 15.10 0.39 12.93
N GLY A 85 15.17 -0.90 13.31
CA GLY A 85 14.69 -1.36 14.62
C GLY A 85 13.16 -1.43 14.73
N LYS A 86 12.45 -1.22 13.61
CA LYS A 86 10.99 -1.26 13.51
C LYS A 86 10.55 -2.41 12.62
N THR A 87 9.34 -2.91 12.86
CA THR A 87 8.62 -3.76 11.92
C THR A 87 7.87 -2.88 10.93
N ILE A 88 8.16 -3.03 9.64
CA ILE A 88 7.57 -2.20 8.57
C ILE A 88 6.44 -2.98 7.91
N VAL A 89 5.21 -2.51 8.07
CA VAL A 89 3.99 -3.07 7.47
C VAL A 89 3.66 -2.29 6.21
N PHE A 90 3.56 -2.97 5.07
CA PHE A 90 3.44 -2.33 3.77
C PHE A 90 2.50 -3.06 2.80
N GLY A 91 2.05 -2.35 1.77
CA GLY A 91 1.26 -2.89 0.66
C GLY A 91 1.98 -2.67 -0.67
N HIS A 92 1.27 -2.16 -1.69
CA HIS A 92 1.76 -1.69 -2.99
C HIS A 92 2.34 -2.76 -3.94
N THR A 93 3.15 -3.68 -3.41
CA THR A 93 3.67 -4.83 -4.14
C THR A 93 2.92 -6.07 -3.70
N PRO A 94 2.07 -6.65 -4.58
CA PRO A 94 1.34 -7.86 -4.26
C PRO A 94 2.24 -8.99 -3.77
N THR A 95 1.82 -9.73 -2.75
CA THR A 95 2.66 -10.70 -2.03
C THR A 95 3.09 -11.86 -2.90
N PHE A 96 2.32 -12.27 -3.92
CA PHE A 96 2.73 -13.30 -4.87
C PHE A 96 4.04 -12.91 -5.60
N PHE A 97 4.21 -11.64 -6.00
CA PHE A 97 5.49 -11.17 -6.56
C PHE A 97 6.64 -11.23 -5.55
N LEU A 98 6.36 -11.02 -4.26
CA LEU A 98 7.36 -11.09 -3.20
C LEU A 98 7.74 -12.53 -2.82
N HIS A 99 6.80 -13.47 -2.94
CA HIS A 99 7.05 -14.91 -2.81
C HIS A 99 7.79 -15.49 -4.01
N GLY A 100 7.67 -14.85 -5.18
CA GLY A 100 8.26 -15.34 -6.43
C GLY A 100 7.44 -16.47 -7.07
N ASP A 101 6.16 -16.57 -6.71
CA ASP A 101 5.19 -17.45 -7.36
C ASP A 101 3.94 -16.67 -7.75
N ASN A 102 3.03 -17.28 -8.52
CA ASN A 102 1.87 -16.57 -9.06
C ASN A 102 0.58 -16.80 -8.24
N ASP A 103 0.65 -17.54 -7.13
CA ASP A 103 -0.55 -18.06 -6.46
C ASP A 103 -0.65 -17.66 -4.98
N ARG A 104 0.48 -17.38 -4.32
CA ARG A 104 0.50 -17.06 -2.89
C ARG A 104 0.05 -15.64 -2.61
N SER A 105 -1.15 -15.53 -2.07
CA SER A 105 -1.71 -14.29 -1.55
C SER A 105 -1.66 -14.20 -0.03
N ASP A 106 -0.90 -15.05 0.69
CA ASP A 106 -0.71 -14.89 2.13
C ASP A 106 0.22 -13.70 2.47
N LEU A 107 0.28 -13.34 3.76
CA LEU A 107 1.18 -12.29 4.22
C LEU A 107 2.64 -12.63 3.90
N TRP A 108 3.36 -11.68 3.30
CA TRP A 108 4.79 -11.81 3.11
C TRP A 108 5.54 -11.31 4.35
N ILE A 109 6.23 -12.19 5.07
CA ILE A 109 6.96 -11.82 6.29
C ILE A 109 8.44 -12.14 6.11
N SER A 110 9.29 -11.11 6.13
CA SER A 110 10.75 -11.28 6.01
C SER A 110 11.50 -10.07 6.54
N ASP A 111 12.55 -10.29 7.34
CA ASP A 111 13.49 -9.24 7.79
C ASP A 111 12.78 -8.02 8.40
N ASP A 112 11.87 -8.28 9.34
CA ASP A 112 11.01 -7.30 10.01
C ASP A 112 10.18 -6.44 9.05
N LYS A 113 9.80 -7.01 7.91
CA LYS A 113 8.85 -6.42 6.95
C LYS A 113 7.66 -7.35 6.80
N ILE A 114 6.46 -6.77 6.74
CA ILE A 114 5.18 -7.49 6.61
C ILE A 114 4.42 -6.89 5.42
N GLY A 115 4.40 -7.60 4.30
CA GLY A 115 3.60 -7.27 3.13
C GLY A 115 2.17 -7.80 3.29
N ILE A 116 1.18 -6.92 3.22
CA ILE A 116 -0.25 -7.25 3.41
C ILE A 116 -1.09 -7.15 2.13
N ASP A 117 -0.48 -6.72 1.02
CA ASP A 117 -1.16 -6.64 -0.27
C ASP A 117 -1.28 -8.04 -0.90
N GLY A 118 -2.34 -8.76 -0.57
CA GLY A 118 -2.62 -10.08 -1.15
C GLY A 118 -3.08 -10.02 -2.61
N GLY A 119 -3.08 -8.85 -3.26
CA GLY A 119 -3.43 -8.70 -4.67
C GLY A 119 -4.91 -8.93 -4.96
N ALA A 120 -5.82 -8.45 -4.10
CA ALA A 120 -7.27 -8.65 -4.21
C ALA A 120 -7.85 -8.27 -5.58
N VAL A 121 -7.30 -7.24 -6.24
CA VAL A 121 -7.72 -6.82 -7.59
C VAL A 121 -7.39 -7.87 -8.67
N TYR A 122 -6.41 -8.74 -8.42
CA TYR A 122 -5.95 -9.80 -9.31
C TYR A 122 -6.57 -11.17 -8.97
N GLY A 123 -7.59 -11.22 -8.12
CA GLY A 123 -8.20 -12.47 -7.66
C GLY A 123 -7.49 -13.09 -6.44
N GLY A 124 -6.53 -12.38 -5.86
CA GLY A 124 -5.92 -12.76 -4.59
C GLY A 124 -6.78 -12.42 -3.38
N SER A 125 -6.13 -12.09 -2.27
CA SER A 125 -6.77 -11.90 -0.97
C SER A 125 -6.72 -10.43 -0.52
N LEU A 126 -7.76 -9.98 0.17
CA LEU A 126 -7.75 -8.73 0.95
C LEU A 126 -7.48 -9.07 2.41
N HIS A 127 -6.40 -8.52 2.97
CA HIS A 127 -5.99 -8.73 4.35
C HIS A 127 -6.41 -7.58 5.27
N GLY A 128 -6.92 -7.93 6.44
CA GLY A 128 -7.10 -7.04 7.57
C GLY A 128 -6.30 -7.57 8.77
N VAL A 129 -5.19 -6.93 9.09
CA VAL A 129 -4.26 -7.38 10.15
C VAL A 129 -4.48 -6.62 11.46
N VAL A 130 -4.40 -7.33 12.58
CA VAL A 130 -4.53 -6.77 13.93
C VAL A 130 -3.20 -6.90 14.65
N PHE A 131 -2.64 -5.78 15.12
CA PHE A 131 -1.41 -5.74 15.91
C PHE A 131 -1.68 -5.32 17.35
N ASP A 132 -0.87 -5.85 18.28
CA ASP A 132 -0.69 -5.29 19.62
C ASP A 132 0.79 -4.94 19.86
N LYS A 133 1.12 -4.43 21.04
CA LYS A 133 2.50 -4.13 21.45
C LYS A 133 3.47 -5.33 21.43
N ASN A 134 2.99 -6.56 21.32
CA ASN A 134 3.78 -7.78 21.33
C ASN A 134 3.88 -8.44 19.95
N GLY A 135 3.11 -8.03 18.93
CA GLY A 135 3.09 -8.74 17.66
C GLY A 135 1.80 -8.64 16.85
N LEU A 136 1.82 -9.28 15.67
CA LEU A 136 0.62 -9.62 14.90
C LEU A 136 -0.25 -10.59 15.72
N LYS A 137 -1.54 -10.29 15.84
CA LYS A 137 -2.53 -11.08 16.59
C LYS A 137 -3.53 -11.81 15.73
N ALA A 138 -3.96 -11.18 14.64
CA ALA A 138 -4.91 -11.78 13.72
C ALA A 138 -4.65 -11.28 12.31
N ASP A 139 -4.97 -12.14 11.36
CA ASP A 139 -5.09 -11.83 9.94
C ASP A 139 -6.48 -12.26 9.48
N HIS A 140 -7.31 -11.28 9.15
CA HIS A 140 -8.65 -11.48 8.61
C HIS A 140 -8.60 -11.42 7.10
N ILE A 141 -8.97 -12.51 6.44
CA ILE A 141 -8.78 -12.68 5.00
C ILE A 141 -10.13 -12.73 4.30
N ILE A 142 -10.33 -11.84 3.32
CA ILE A 142 -11.48 -11.88 2.41
C ILE A 142 -10.96 -12.24 1.02
N ARG A 143 -11.60 -13.23 0.38
CA ARG A 143 -11.30 -13.63 -1.00
C ARG A 143 -12.51 -13.35 -1.87
N LYS A 144 -12.27 -12.89 -3.10
CA LYS A 144 -13.34 -12.73 -4.08
C LYS A 144 -13.86 -14.14 -4.44
N GLN A 145 -15.16 -14.36 -4.22
CA GLN A 145 -15.85 -15.59 -4.67
C GLN A 145 -16.02 -15.59 -6.18
#